data_AF-A0A0K0XEU4-F1
#
_entry.id   AF-A0A0K0XEU4-F1
#
_cell.length_a   1.000
_cell.length_b   1.000
_cell.length_c   1.000
_cell.angle_alpha   90.00
_cell.angle_beta   90.00
_cell.angle_gamma   90.00
#
_symmetry.space_group_name_H-M   'P 1'
#
loop_
_entity.id
_entity.type
_entity.pdbx_description
1 polymer ?
#
loop_
_entity_poly.entity_id
_entity_poly.type
_entity_poly.pdbx_seq_one_letter_code
_entity_poly.pdbx_strand_id
1 'polypeptide(L)'
;MIHTWRVSTRLIVPKYRANEPAVGETLEFGSRLPVQARKYGGIPVAVRKLPGETPKMYLSDQAPSVPDQSREIVELVADVQVPAKEHSFTDAIERYSPVFGAVIDLLAFDMAAVPEVAGVEMVDISPPVSVGDERTAHRFSSPPFDRYMRSQEMLSIEGRQLGVLPESIDLDSKTSAALRWFVKALGTDVLHDQFIFLWIALEILCGMTPSISVEQTYRARCGHEIPECPECGKSTAKKVEGSTKKAFLQSYGVPTDKTDELWRMRQMMHGAISFDSKRVEGLSHLVPPLRAVVATDLKKRLSSDWPLVALQAGYIMHPAIAFGGSRPVTADEISPLMA
;
A
#
# COMPACT_ATOMS: atom_id res chain seq x y z
N MET A 1 -17.48 -13.77 -27.09
CA MET A 1 -16.03 -14.02 -26.96
C MET A 1 -15.73 -14.15 -25.46
N ILE A 2 -14.70 -14.88 -25.05
CA ILE A 2 -14.28 -14.99 -23.64
C ILE A 2 -12.91 -14.33 -23.58
N HIS A 3 -12.72 -13.42 -22.64
CA HIS A 3 -11.41 -12.84 -22.36
C HIS A 3 -10.71 -13.69 -21.31
N THR A 4 -9.43 -13.95 -21.51
CA THR A 4 -8.62 -14.72 -20.58
C THR A 4 -7.47 -13.85 -20.09
N TRP A 5 -7.43 -13.61 -18.79
CA TRP A 5 -6.34 -12.90 -18.14
C TRP A 5 -5.45 -13.90 -17.39
N ARG A 6 -4.16 -13.90 -17.69
CA ARG A 6 -3.18 -14.58 -16.86
C ARG A 6 -2.80 -13.69 -15.70
N VAL A 7 -3.00 -14.18 -14.48
CA VAL A 7 -2.60 -13.49 -13.26
C VAL A 7 -1.41 -14.22 -12.66
N SER A 8 -0.29 -13.52 -12.50
CA SER A 8 0.94 -14.01 -11.89
C SER A 8 1.20 -13.25 -10.59
N THR A 9 1.18 -13.94 -9.46
CA THR A 9 1.43 -13.37 -8.14
C THR A 9 2.75 -13.88 -7.58
N ARG A 10 3.70 -12.98 -7.35
CA ARG A 10 5.02 -13.34 -6.80
C ARG A 10 4.93 -13.40 -5.29
N LEU A 11 5.34 -14.52 -4.74
CA LEU A 11 5.35 -14.82 -3.32
C LEU A 11 6.77 -15.07 -2.84
N ILE A 12 7.14 -14.47 -1.73
CA ILE A 12 8.35 -14.77 -0.98
C ILE A 12 7.94 -15.71 0.15
N VAL A 13 8.47 -16.92 0.12
CA VAL A 13 8.12 -18.00 1.06
C VAL A 13 9.36 -18.52 1.77
N PRO A 14 9.23 -19.09 2.98
CA PRO A 14 10.33 -19.82 3.60
C PRO A 14 10.74 -21.01 2.74
N LYS A 15 12.04 -21.17 2.52
CA LYS A 15 12.65 -22.34 1.91
C LYS A 15 12.59 -23.46 2.95
N TYR A 16 11.57 -24.30 2.86
CA TYR A 16 11.42 -25.41 3.78
C TYR A 16 12.60 -26.38 3.62
N ARG A 17 13.40 -26.56 4.66
CA ARG A 17 14.25 -27.74 4.83
C ARG A 17 13.65 -28.52 5.98
N ALA A 18 13.02 -29.66 5.68
CA ALA A 18 12.63 -30.59 6.72
C ALA A 18 13.90 -31.01 7.46
N ASN A 19 14.10 -30.50 8.68
CA ASN A 19 15.09 -31.07 9.58
C ASN A 19 14.48 -32.36 10.12
N GLU A 20 14.94 -33.47 9.55
CA GLU A 20 14.59 -34.86 9.82
C GLU A 20 13.27 -35.36 9.18
N PRO A 21 13.35 -36.09 8.05
CA PRO A 21 12.24 -36.92 7.62
C PRO A 21 12.09 -38.06 8.63
N ALA A 22 10.89 -38.21 9.20
CA ALA A 22 10.46 -39.55 9.55
C ALA A 22 10.37 -40.34 8.24
N VAL A 23 11.43 -41.12 7.97
CA VAL A 23 11.57 -42.04 6.83
C VAL A 23 11.67 -41.37 5.45
N GLY A 24 12.91 -41.01 5.08
CA GLY A 24 13.41 -41.16 3.69
C GLY A 24 12.96 -40.18 2.61
N GLU A 25 12.06 -39.24 2.85
CA GLU A 25 11.66 -38.25 1.84
C GLU A 25 12.17 -36.84 2.17
N THR A 26 13.13 -36.36 1.39
CA THR A 26 13.49 -34.95 1.33
C THR A 26 12.36 -34.21 0.61
N LEU A 27 11.54 -33.46 1.34
CA LEU A 27 10.56 -32.55 0.74
C LEU A 27 11.29 -31.34 0.16
N GLU A 28 11.70 -31.44 -1.10
CA GLU A 28 11.98 -30.26 -1.91
C GLU A 28 10.66 -29.54 -2.19
N PHE A 29 10.68 -28.20 -2.27
CA PHE A 29 9.51 -27.38 -2.66
C PHE A 29 9.17 -27.63 -4.13
N GLY A 30 8.67 -28.83 -4.41
CA GLY A 30 8.15 -29.30 -5.67
C GLY A 30 6.64 -29.19 -5.63
N SER A 31 6.14 -28.02 -6.03
CA SER A 31 4.85 -27.85 -6.73
C SER A 31 3.69 -28.76 -6.29
N ARG A 32 3.32 -28.76 -5.02
CA ARG A 32 2.06 -29.39 -4.61
C ARG A 32 1.20 -28.39 -3.87
N LEU A 33 0.69 -27.41 -4.63
CA LEU A 33 -0.72 -27.05 -4.41
C LEU A 33 -1.48 -28.38 -4.29
N PRO A 34 -2.18 -28.63 -3.17
CA PRO A 34 -3.00 -29.82 -3.03
C PRO A 34 -3.85 -29.98 -4.29
N VAL A 35 -4.08 -31.21 -4.76
CA VAL A 35 -4.79 -31.46 -6.03
C VAL A 35 -6.12 -30.71 -6.09
N GLN A 36 -6.77 -30.55 -4.93
CA GLN A 36 -8.01 -29.82 -4.72
C GLN A 36 -7.90 -28.30 -4.94
N ALA A 37 -6.71 -27.71 -4.75
CA ALA A 37 -6.43 -26.29 -4.90
C ALA A 37 -5.94 -25.91 -6.31
N ARG A 38 -5.66 -26.90 -7.17
CA ARG A 38 -5.27 -26.67 -8.58
C ARG A 38 -6.41 -26.09 -9.43
N LYS A 39 -7.64 -26.17 -8.94
CA LYS A 39 -8.81 -25.55 -9.55
C LYS A 39 -9.76 -25.06 -8.47
N TYR A 40 -9.86 -23.75 -8.30
CA TYR A 40 -10.77 -23.13 -7.32
C TYR A 40 -11.83 -22.30 -8.04
N GLY A 41 -13.11 -22.55 -7.75
CA GLY A 41 -14.20 -21.82 -8.43
C GLY A 41 -14.21 -21.97 -9.96
N GLY A 42 -13.61 -23.04 -10.49
CA GLY A 42 -13.46 -23.24 -11.94
C GLY A 42 -12.20 -22.61 -12.56
N ILE A 43 -11.46 -21.79 -11.82
CA ILE A 43 -10.24 -21.11 -12.26
C ILE A 43 -9.03 -22.05 -12.07
N PRO A 44 -8.25 -22.38 -13.12
CA PRO A 44 -7.02 -23.13 -13.00
C PRO A 44 -5.95 -22.32 -12.25
N VAL A 45 -5.22 -22.98 -11.35
CA VAL A 45 -4.18 -22.36 -10.51
C VAL A 45 -2.95 -23.27 -10.44
N ALA A 46 -1.76 -22.68 -10.55
CA ALA A 46 -0.48 -23.36 -10.44
C ALA A 46 0.50 -22.56 -9.58
N VAL A 47 1.40 -23.23 -8.86
CA VAL A 47 2.58 -22.61 -8.24
C VAL A 47 3.82 -23.05 -9.00
N ARG A 48 4.60 -22.08 -9.46
CA ARG A 48 5.82 -22.28 -10.24
C ARG A 48 7.00 -21.70 -9.47
N LYS A 49 8.16 -22.33 -9.60
CA LYS A 49 9.41 -21.77 -9.09
C LYS A 49 10.01 -20.88 -10.17
N LEU A 50 10.45 -19.67 -9.81
CA LEU A 50 11.17 -18.81 -10.76
C LEU A 50 12.64 -19.23 -10.79
N PRO A 51 13.15 -19.75 -11.93
CA PRO A 51 14.53 -20.21 -12.01
C PRO A 51 15.50 -19.01 -11.92
N GLY A 52 16.49 -19.11 -11.04
CA GLY A 52 17.59 -18.15 -10.94
C GLY A 52 17.32 -16.89 -10.11
N GLU A 53 16.10 -16.69 -9.58
CA GLU A 53 15.81 -15.59 -8.66
C GLU A 53 16.06 -16.03 -7.20
N THR A 54 17.26 -15.74 -6.68
CA THR A 54 17.46 -15.64 -5.24
C THR A 54 16.93 -14.28 -4.77
N PRO A 55 16.14 -14.21 -3.68
CA PRO A 55 15.77 -12.93 -3.11
C PRO A 55 17.06 -12.23 -2.64
N LYS A 56 17.54 -11.27 -3.43
CA LYS A 56 18.53 -10.30 -2.97
C LYS A 56 17.79 -9.35 -2.04
N MET A 57 17.60 -9.79 -0.81
CA MET A 57 17.23 -8.88 0.26
C MET A 57 18.36 -7.86 0.37
N TYR A 58 18.08 -6.60 0.06
CA TYR A 58 18.93 -5.47 0.45
C TYR A 58 18.83 -5.30 1.97
N LEU A 59 19.31 -6.30 2.72
CA LEU A 59 19.61 -6.14 4.13
C LEU A 59 20.86 -5.28 4.18
N SER A 60 20.72 -4.07 4.72
CA SER A 60 21.86 -3.22 5.06
C SER A 60 22.89 -4.03 5.83
N ASP A 61 24.19 -3.85 5.53
CA ASP A 61 25.35 -4.54 6.12
C ASP A 61 25.50 -4.40 7.66
N GLN A 62 24.49 -3.87 8.37
CA GLN A 62 24.48 -3.61 9.80
C GLN A 62 23.41 -4.38 10.59
N ALA A 63 22.65 -5.29 9.98
CA ALA A 63 21.82 -6.20 10.75
C ALA A 63 22.71 -7.26 11.43
N PRO A 64 22.61 -7.48 12.75
CA PRO A 64 23.38 -8.52 13.43
C PRO A 64 23.08 -9.86 12.75
N SER A 65 24.13 -10.65 12.56
CA SER A 65 24.15 -11.93 11.85
C SER A 65 23.10 -12.91 12.40
N VAL A 66 21.86 -12.78 11.92
CA VAL A 66 20.90 -13.87 11.90
C VAL A 66 21.32 -14.72 10.71
N PRO A 67 21.82 -15.95 10.91
CA PRO A 67 21.88 -16.87 9.80
C PRO A 67 20.43 -17.09 9.36
N ASP A 68 20.06 -16.79 8.10
CA ASP A 68 19.56 -17.86 7.23
C ASP A 68 19.22 -17.39 5.80
N GLN A 69 19.76 -18.15 4.86
CA GLN A 69 19.51 -18.11 3.42
C GLN A 69 18.25 -18.93 3.06
N SER A 70 17.17 -18.81 3.84
CA SER A 70 16.01 -19.71 3.78
C SER A 70 14.72 -19.06 3.29
N ARG A 71 14.80 -18.18 2.29
CA ARG A 71 13.60 -17.74 1.54
C ARG A 71 13.78 -18.01 0.05
N GLU A 72 12.69 -18.38 -0.61
CA GLU A 72 12.64 -18.53 -2.07
C GLU A 72 11.46 -17.76 -2.65
N ILE A 73 11.59 -17.40 -3.94
CA ILE A 73 10.53 -16.72 -4.68
C ILE A 73 9.79 -17.76 -5.50
N VAL A 74 8.48 -17.81 -5.31
CA VAL A 74 7.56 -18.65 -6.07
C VAL A 74 6.50 -17.79 -6.73
N GLU A 75 5.92 -18.28 -7.81
CA GLU A 75 4.89 -17.58 -8.55
C GLU A 75 3.60 -18.39 -8.52
N LEU A 76 2.54 -17.80 -7.98
CA LEU A 76 1.18 -18.29 -8.06
C LEU A 76 0.54 -17.75 -9.34
N VAL A 77 0.22 -18.64 -10.28
CA VAL A 77 -0.31 -18.30 -11.60
C VAL A 77 -1.73 -18.82 -11.76
N ALA A 78 -2.63 -18.01 -12.30
CA ALA A 78 -4.02 -18.38 -12.58
C ALA A 78 -4.54 -17.84 -13.92
N ASP A 79 -5.45 -18.59 -14.53
CA ASP A 79 -6.15 -18.16 -15.75
C ASP A 79 -7.60 -17.76 -15.46
N VAL A 80 -7.86 -16.47 -15.51
CA VAL A 80 -9.15 -15.90 -15.17
C VAL A 80 -9.92 -15.60 -16.44
N GLN A 81 -10.99 -16.36 -16.64
CA GLN A 81 -11.91 -16.14 -17.76
C GLN A 81 -13.00 -15.14 -17.38
N VAL A 82 -13.17 -14.13 -18.24
CA VAL A 82 -14.15 -13.05 -18.09
C VAL A 82 -15.02 -12.98 -19.35
N PRO A 83 -16.36 -12.89 -19.22
CA PRO A 83 -17.26 -12.74 -20.37
C PRO A 83 -16.94 -11.49 -21.20
N ALA A 84 -17.03 -11.53 -22.53
CA ALA A 84 -16.82 -10.34 -23.40
C ALA A 84 -17.87 -9.21 -23.26
N LYS A 85 -18.71 -9.19 -22.23
CA LYS A 85 -19.47 -7.98 -21.86
C LYS A 85 -18.75 -7.20 -20.75
N GLU A 86 -17.80 -7.86 -20.09
CA GLU A 86 -16.98 -7.48 -18.94
C GLU A 86 -15.52 -7.53 -19.42
N HIS A 87 -15.11 -6.58 -20.27
CA HIS A 87 -13.76 -6.57 -20.87
C HIS A 87 -12.69 -5.99 -19.94
N SER A 88 -13.03 -5.65 -18.69
CA SER A 88 -12.12 -4.90 -17.83
C SER A 88 -11.19 -5.83 -17.05
N PHE A 89 -9.94 -5.41 -16.87
CA PHE A 89 -9.03 -6.06 -15.94
C PHE A 89 -9.61 -6.08 -14.51
N THR A 90 -10.49 -5.12 -14.17
CA THR A 90 -11.18 -5.05 -12.89
C THR A 90 -12.08 -6.26 -12.65
N ASP A 91 -12.80 -6.73 -13.67
CA ASP A 91 -13.63 -7.93 -13.58
C ASP A 91 -12.77 -9.19 -13.35
N ALA A 92 -11.59 -9.26 -13.97
CA ALA A 92 -10.63 -10.33 -13.72
C ALA A 92 -10.08 -10.28 -12.27
N ILE A 93 -9.80 -9.09 -11.73
CA ILE A 93 -9.40 -8.89 -10.32
C ILE A 93 -10.50 -9.39 -9.38
N GLU A 94 -11.75 -9.00 -9.62
CA GLU A 94 -12.88 -9.38 -8.77
C GLU A 94 -13.10 -10.91 -8.76
N ARG A 95 -12.93 -11.57 -9.91
CA ARG A 95 -13.02 -13.04 -10.02
C ARG A 95 -11.84 -13.78 -9.39
N TYR A 96 -10.64 -13.21 -9.45
CA TYR A 96 -9.44 -13.84 -8.90
C TYR A 96 -9.29 -13.62 -7.39
N SER A 97 -9.82 -12.51 -6.84
CA SER A 97 -9.65 -12.16 -5.42
C SER A 97 -10.01 -13.31 -4.44
N PRO A 98 -11.15 -14.01 -4.59
CA PRO A 98 -11.52 -15.11 -3.70
C PRO A 98 -10.59 -16.33 -3.85
N VAL A 99 -10.11 -16.59 -5.08
CA VAL A 99 -9.18 -17.68 -5.39
C VAL A 99 -7.83 -17.40 -4.73
N PHE A 100 -7.35 -16.17 -4.86
CA PHE A 100 -6.10 -15.75 -4.26
C PHE A 100 -6.13 -15.92 -2.74
N GLY A 101 -7.15 -15.40 -2.05
CA GLY A 101 -7.29 -15.53 -0.60
C GLY A 101 -7.26 -17.00 -0.16
N ALA A 102 -8.11 -17.84 -0.75
CA ALA A 102 -8.18 -19.26 -0.39
C ALA A 102 -6.87 -20.02 -0.64
N VAL A 103 -6.16 -19.70 -1.72
CA VAL A 103 -4.88 -20.36 -2.03
C VAL A 103 -3.76 -19.88 -1.11
N ILE A 104 -3.72 -18.59 -0.78
CA ILE A 104 -2.75 -18.04 0.18
C ILE A 104 -2.96 -18.63 1.57
N ASP A 105 -4.20 -18.75 2.04
CA ASP A 105 -4.51 -19.37 3.33
C ASP A 105 -4.06 -20.83 3.38
N LEU A 106 -4.30 -21.58 2.30
CA LEU A 106 -3.87 -22.97 2.19
C LEU A 106 -2.35 -23.10 2.17
N LEU A 107 -1.66 -22.23 1.43
CA LEU A 107 -0.19 -22.18 1.41
C LEU A 107 0.35 -21.79 2.80
N ALA A 108 -0.28 -20.82 3.47
CA ALA A 108 0.13 -20.40 4.80
C ALA A 108 -0.03 -21.51 5.83
N PHE A 109 -1.13 -22.27 5.74
CA PHE A 109 -1.39 -23.44 6.57
C PHE A 109 -0.35 -24.54 6.34
N ASP A 110 -0.09 -24.90 5.07
CA ASP A 110 0.86 -25.96 4.70
C ASP A 110 2.29 -25.62 5.12
N MET A 111 2.69 -24.35 4.96
CA MET A 111 4.04 -23.88 5.31
C MET A 111 4.20 -23.53 6.80
N ALA A 112 3.11 -23.52 7.57
CA ALA A 112 3.05 -22.95 8.92
C ALA A 112 3.65 -21.52 8.99
N ALA A 113 3.55 -20.75 7.90
CA ALA A 113 4.16 -19.44 7.75
C ALA A 113 3.42 -18.62 6.68
N VAL A 114 3.26 -17.32 6.93
CA VAL A 114 2.54 -16.42 6.01
C VAL A 114 3.42 -16.10 4.78
N PRO A 115 2.96 -16.39 3.54
CA PRO A 115 3.62 -15.93 2.32
C PRO A 115 3.64 -14.40 2.24
N GLU A 116 4.78 -13.81 1.91
CA GLU A 116 4.86 -12.38 1.62
C GLU A 116 4.60 -12.14 0.13
N VAL A 117 3.70 -11.21 -0.21
CA VAL A 117 3.35 -10.95 -1.61
C VAL A 117 4.20 -9.81 -2.16
N ALA A 118 5.06 -10.11 -3.13
CA ALA A 118 6.00 -9.16 -3.72
C ALA A 118 5.42 -8.39 -4.92
N GLY A 119 4.32 -8.87 -5.50
CA GLY A 119 3.63 -8.17 -6.59
C GLY A 119 2.68 -9.07 -7.36
N VAL A 120 1.82 -8.43 -8.15
CA VAL A 120 0.86 -9.10 -9.03
C VAL A 120 1.00 -8.53 -10.44
N GLU A 121 0.98 -9.39 -11.43
CA GLU A 121 0.93 -9.02 -12.84
C GLU A 121 -0.27 -9.70 -13.49
N MET A 122 -0.97 -8.97 -14.36
CA MET A 122 -2.11 -9.46 -15.11
C MET A 122 -1.89 -9.17 -16.59
N VAL A 123 -2.01 -10.17 -17.46
CA VAL A 123 -1.79 -10.04 -18.90
C VAL A 123 -2.97 -10.63 -19.65
N ASP A 124 -3.48 -9.90 -20.65
CA ASP A 124 -4.50 -10.43 -21.56
C ASP A 124 -3.89 -11.49 -22.50
N ILE A 125 -4.32 -12.73 -22.35
CA ILE A 125 -3.93 -13.88 -23.18
C ILE A 125 -5.14 -14.45 -23.96
N SER A 126 -6.12 -13.60 -24.27
CA SER A 126 -7.32 -13.99 -25.01
C SER A 126 -6.97 -14.53 -26.41
N PRO A 127 -7.41 -15.77 -26.77
CA PRO A 127 -7.14 -16.34 -28.08
C PRO A 127 -7.80 -15.55 -29.24
N PRO A 128 -7.18 -15.54 -30.44
CA PRO A 128 -5.86 -16.07 -30.74
C PRO A 128 -4.75 -15.20 -30.13
N VAL A 129 -3.69 -15.80 -29.59
CA VAL A 129 -2.52 -15.10 -29.03
C VAL A 129 -1.24 -15.84 -29.41
N SER A 130 -0.21 -15.10 -29.81
CA SER A 130 1.12 -15.61 -30.14
C SER A 130 2.20 -14.93 -29.29
N VAL A 131 3.36 -15.59 -29.14
CA VAL A 131 4.54 -14.97 -28.51
C VAL A 131 4.92 -13.72 -29.30
N GLY A 132 5.12 -12.61 -28.60
CA GLY A 132 5.45 -11.31 -29.20
C GLY A 132 4.23 -10.44 -29.55
N ASP A 133 3.00 -10.96 -29.44
CA ASP A 133 1.80 -10.12 -29.60
C ASP A 133 1.76 -9.04 -28.51
N GLU A 134 1.52 -7.79 -28.90
CA GLU A 134 1.29 -6.69 -27.96
C GLU A 134 -0.07 -6.85 -27.28
N ARG A 135 -0.05 -7.07 -25.96
CA ARG A 135 -1.26 -7.26 -25.14
C ARG A 135 -1.28 -6.34 -23.95
N THR A 136 -2.50 -6.04 -23.49
CA THR A 136 -2.70 -5.25 -22.28
C THR A 136 -2.14 -6.01 -21.08
N ALA A 137 -1.31 -5.33 -20.32
CA ALA A 137 -0.74 -5.81 -19.08
C ALA A 137 -0.94 -4.79 -17.96
N HIS A 138 -1.19 -5.28 -16.76
CA HIS A 138 -1.31 -4.49 -15.54
C HIS A 138 -0.39 -5.07 -14.49
N ARG A 139 0.48 -4.23 -13.94
CA ARG A 139 1.39 -4.61 -12.85
C ARG A 139 1.04 -3.84 -11.59
N PHE A 140 0.98 -4.58 -10.50
CA PHE A 140 0.69 -4.10 -9.16
C PHE A 140 1.86 -4.48 -8.26
N SER A 141 2.27 -3.53 -7.43
CA SER A 141 3.32 -3.74 -6.43
C SER A 141 2.81 -4.49 -5.18
N SER A 142 1.50 -4.72 -5.08
CA SER A 142 0.83 -5.59 -4.11
C SER A 142 -0.49 -6.10 -4.70
N PRO A 143 -1.19 -7.06 -4.05
CA PRO A 143 -2.47 -7.53 -4.54
C PRO A 143 -3.53 -6.41 -4.60
N PRO A 144 -4.17 -6.14 -5.76
CA PRO A 144 -5.24 -5.15 -5.88
C PRO A 144 -6.60 -5.67 -5.37
N PHE A 145 -6.61 -6.64 -4.44
CA PHE A 145 -7.80 -7.38 -3.99
C PHE A 145 -8.47 -6.76 -2.74
N ASP A 146 -8.22 -5.47 -2.51
CA ASP A 146 -8.59 -4.69 -1.32
C ASP A 146 -10.07 -4.78 -0.92
N ARG A 147 -10.99 -5.13 -1.83
CA ARG A 147 -12.42 -5.30 -1.51
C ARG A 147 -12.73 -6.58 -0.71
N TYR A 148 -11.93 -7.64 -0.85
CA TYR A 148 -12.25 -8.95 -0.25
C TYR A 148 -11.32 -9.40 0.86
N MET A 149 -10.04 -8.98 0.87
CA MET A 149 -9.14 -9.25 2.00
C MET A 149 -9.64 -8.60 3.31
N ARG A 150 -10.30 -7.45 3.22
CA ARG A 150 -10.83 -6.74 4.39
C ARG A 150 -12.12 -7.34 4.98
N SER A 151 -12.75 -8.29 4.27
CA SER A 151 -14.01 -8.92 4.72
C SER A 151 -13.80 -10.18 5.57
N GLN A 152 -12.61 -10.79 5.53
CA GLN A 152 -12.29 -11.96 6.35
C GLN A 152 -11.56 -11.61 7.67
N GLU A 153 -11.06 -10.38 7.82
CA GLU A 153 -10.37 -9.93 9.04
C GLU A 153 -11.28 -9.30 10.11
N MET A 154 -12.58 -9.65 10.16
CA MET A 154 -13.43 -9.19 11.27
C MET A 154 -13.33 -10.03 12.55
N LEU A 155 -12.59 -11.15 12.57
CA LEU A 155 -12.55 -12.03 13.75
C LEU A 155 -11.21 -12.68 14.11
N SER A 156 -10.08 -12.29 13.53
CA SER A 156 -8.81 -12.86 13.97
C SER A 156 -7.58 -12.03 13.63
N ILE A 157 -6.82 -11.75 14.70
CA ILE A 157 -5.35 -11.58 14.77
C ILE A 157 -4.87 -10.17 15.11
N GLU A 158 -4.18 -10.16 16.24
CA GLU A 158 -3.44 -9.07 16.86
C GLU A 158 -2.47 -8.40 15.88
N GLY A 159 -2.37 -7.08 16.02
CA GLY A 159 -1.60 -6.21 15.15
C GLY A 159 -0.15 -6.65 14.97
N ARG A 160 0.25 -6.83 13.71
CA ARG A 160 1.65 -6.89 13.34
C ARG A 160 2.13 -5.50 12.96
N GLN A 161 2.97 -4.90 13.82
CA GLN A 161 3.69 -3.67 13.51
C GLN A 161 4.48 -3.83 12.21
N LEU A 162 4.14 -3.03 11.19
CA LEU A 162 4.99 -2.83 10.02
C LEU A 162 6.25 -2.07 10.48
N GLY A 163 7.32 -2.82 10.72
CA GLY A 163 8.68 -2.30 10.96
C GLY A 163 9.00 -2.01 12.42
N VAL A 164 10.08 -2.63 12.91
CA VAL A 164 10.77 -2.17 14.12
C VAL A 164 11.50 -0.88 13.74
N LEU A 165 11.03 0.26 14.25
CA LEU A 165 11.78 1.51 14.19
C LEU A 165 13.16 1.25 14.84
N PRO A 166 14.27 1.77 14.29
CA PRO A 166 15.57 1.58 14.93
C PRO A 166 15.50 2.13 16.36
N GLU A 167 15.94 1.32 17.33
CA GLU A 167 15.85 1.64 18.76
C GLU A 167 16.67 2.87 19.16
N SER A 168 17.54 3.39 18.28
CA SER A 168 18.50 4.43 18.60
C SER A 168 18.70 5.49 17.51
N ILE A 169 17.63 5.99 16.89
CA ILE A 169 17.74 7.32 16.26
C ILE A 169 17.43 8.36 17.34
N ASP A 170 18.43 9.16 17.71
CA ASP A 170 18.27 10.30 18.60
C ASP A 170 17.50 11.40 17.87
N LEU A 171 16.17 11.28 17.89
CA LEU A 171 15.24 12.20 17.27
C LEU A 171 14.75 13.21 18.29
N ASP A 172 14.60 14.46 17.87
CA ASP A 172 13.86 15.42 18.67
C ASP A 172 12.44 14.90 18.96
N SER A 173 11.91 15.28 20.12
CA SER A 173 10.66 14.73 20.64
C SER A 173 9.46 14.91 19.71
N LYS A 174 9.46 15.96 18.87
CA LYS A 174 8.39 16.23 17.90
C LYS A 174 8.54 15.38 16.65
N THR A 175 9.74 15.22 16.10
CA THR A 175 9.98 14.30 14.98
C THR A 175 9.65 12.86 15.37
N SER A 176 10.06 12.42 16.56
CA SER A 176 9.71 11.10 17.09
C SER A 176 8.19 10.94 17.25
N ALA A 177 7.48 11.96 17.75
CA ALA A 177 6.03 11.93 17.86
C ALA A 177 5.33 11.84 16.50
N ALA A 178 5.74 12.64 15.51
CA ALA A 178 5.19 12.57 14.16
C ALA A 178 5.45 11.21 13.51
N LEU A 179 6.65 10.64 13.70
CA LEU A 179 6.99 9.31 13.20
C LEU A 179 6.12 8.21 13.83
N ARG A 180 5.88 8.25 15.14
CA ARG A 180 4.97 7.29 15.81
C ARG A 180 3.56 7.34 15.22
N TRP A 181 3.03 8.53 14.96
CA TRP A 181 1.71 8.68 14.35
C TRP A 181 1.69 8.19 12.90
N PHE A 182 2.74 8.47 12.14
CA PHE A 182 2.89 7.93 10.79
C PHE A 182 2.93 6.40 10.79
N VAL A 183 3.70 5.75 11.67
CA VAL A 183 3.74 4.29 11.81
C VAL A 183 2.37 3.73 12.22
N LYS A 184 1.67 4.38 13.17
CA LYS A 184 0.29 4.00 13.51
C LYS A 184 -0.65 4.08 12.30
N ALA A 185 -0.49 5.08 11.44
CA ALA A 185 -1.27 5.19 10.21
C ALA A 185 -0.98 4.08 9.21
N LEU A 186 0.24 3.54 9.20
CA LEU A 186 0.59 2.41 8.34
C LEU A 186 0.07 1.07 8.90
N GLY A 187 0.01 0.93 10.23
CA GLY A 187 -0.43 -0.28 10.90
C GLY A 187 -1.93 -0.38 11.18
N THR A 188 -2.76 0.48 10.58
CA THR A 188 -4.23 0.40 10.70
C THR A 188 -4.86 0.23 9.32
N ASP A 189 -5.86 -0.64 9.23
CA ASP A 189 -6.58 -0.94 7.97
C ASP A 189 -7.81 -0.05 7.75
N VAL A 190 -8.18 0.72 8.78
CA VAL A 190 -9.33 1.62 8.76
C VAL A 190 -8.90 2.97 8.16
N LEU A 191 -9.41 3.31 6.96
CA LEU A 191 -9.05 4.57 6.27
C LEU A 191 -9.30 5.83 7.10
N HIS A 192 -10.34 5.81 7.94
CA HIS A 192 -10.63 6.88 8.91
C HIS A 192 -9.47 7.06 9.89
N ASP A 193 -8.98 5.98 10.48
CA ASP A 193 -7.88 6.01 11.45
C ASP A 193 -6.57 6.39 10.76
N GLN A 194 -6.32 5.86 9.55
CA GLN A 194 -5.20 6.28 8.72
C GLN A 194 -5.21 7.79 8.52
N PHE A 195 -6.35 8.36 8.12
CA PHE A 195 -6.49 9.79 7.92
C PHE A 195 -6.21 10.58 9.19
N ILE A 196 -6.80 10.19 10.33
CA ILE A 196 -6.60 10.87 11.61
C ILE A 196 -5.13 10.83 12.03
N PHE A 197 -4.51 9.66 11.99
CA PHE A 197 -3.12 9.49 12.41
C PHE A 197 -2.16 10.27 11.49
N LEU A 198 -2.39 10.26 10.18
CA LEU A 198 -1.63 11.10 9.24
C LEU A 198 -1.88 12.59 9.48
N TRP A 199 -3.10 12.99 9.81
CA TRP A 199 -3.42 14.38 10.08
C TRP A 199 -2.71 14.88 11.34
N ILE A 200 -2.67 14.08 12.41
CA ILE A 200 -1.94 14.42 13.64
C ILE A 200 -0.44 14.56 13.33
N ALA A 201 0.13 13.64 12.55
CA ALA A 201 1.52 13.75 12.11
C ALA A 201 1.76 15.05 11.31
N LEU A 202 0.88 15.39 10.37
CA LEU A 202 0.92 16.65 9.62
C LEU A 202 0.87 17.87 10.54
N GLU A 203 0.00 17.87 11.55
CA GLU A 203 -0.13 19.00 12.49
C GLU A 203 1.17 19.25 13.24
N ILE A 204 1.84 18.19 13.71
CA ILE A 204 3.15 18.24 14.38
C ILE A 204 4.21 18.79 13.42
N LEU A 205 4.34 18.20 12.23
CA LEU A 205 5.36 18.56 11.23
C LEU A 205 5.22 20.00 10.77
N CYS A 206 4.00 20.45 10.49
CA CYS A 206 3.73 21.84 10.16
C CYS A 206 4.04 22.77 11.36
N GLY A 207 3.77 22.35 12.59
CA GLY A 207 4.16 23.11 13.79
C GLY A 207 5.67 23.24 13.98
N MET A 208 6.47 22.41 13.29
CA MET A 208 7.93 22.47 13.26
C MET A 208 8.49 23.24 12.06
N THR A 209 7.64 23.83 11.20
CA THR A 209 8.05 24.63 10.04
C THR A 209 7.49 26.05 10.16
N PRO A 210 8.08 26.92 11.01
CA PRO A 210 7.54 28.24 11.31
C PRO A 210 7.48 29.17 10.09
N SER A 211 8.34 28.92 9.08
CA SER A 211 8.36 29.68 7.83
C SER A 211 7.06 29.58 7.03
N ILE A 212 6.23 28.57 7.30
CA ILE A 212 4.92 28.41 6.71
C ILE A 212 3.89 28.70 7.79
N SER A 213 3.63 29.99 8.00
CA SER A 213 2.58 30.50 8.91
C SER A 213 1.73 31.51 8.15
N VAL A 214 0.41 31.32 8.17
CA VAL A 214 -0.53 32.27 7.60
C VAL A 214 -1.16 33.05 8.75
N GLU A 215 -0.80 34.32 8.84
CA GLU A 215 -1.42 35.25 9.78
C GLU A 215 -2.58 35.98 9.12
N GLN A 216 -3.68 36.14 9.85
CA GLN A 216 -4.79 36.98 9.44
C GLN A 216 -5.19 37.90 10.59
N THR A 217 -5.57 39.11 10.20
CA THR A 217 -6.16 40.10 11.10
C THR A 217 -7.48 39.60 11.67
N TYR A 218 -7.77 39.94 12.92
CA TYR A 218 -9.07 39.64 13.50
C TYR A 218 -10.19 40.29 12.69
N ARG A 219 -11.20 39.49 12.35
CA ARG A 219 -12.41 39.97 11.66
C ARG A 219 -13.59 39.95 12.62
N ALA A 220 -14.18 41.12 12.83
CA ALA A 220 -15.39 41.25 13.63
C ALA A 220 -16.59 40.57 12.94
N ARG A 221 -17.65 40.28 13.70
CA ARG A 221 -18.90 39.70 13.16
C ARG A 221 -19.52 40.54 12.04
N CYS A 222 -19.30 41.84 12.05
CA CYS A 222 -19.74 42.77 11.00
C CYS A 222 -18.85 42.76 9.74
N GLY A 223 -17.84 41.90 9.65
CA GLY A 223 -16.95 41.75 8.50
C GLY A 223 -15.76 42.71 8.47
N HIS A 224 -15.68 43.67 9.40
CA HIS A 224 -14.56 44.61 9.47
C HIS A 224 -13.30 43.95 10.04
N GLU A 225 -12.17 44.24 9.41
CA GLU A 225 -10.85 43.82 9.90
C GLU A 225 -10.34 44.84 10.92
N ILE A 226 -9.84 44.34 12.05
CA ILE A 226 -9.35 45.15 13.16
C ILE A 226 -7.85 44.91 13.28
N PRO A 227 -6.97 45.68 12.62
CA PRO A 227 -5.52 45.41 12.61
C PRO A 227 -4.89 45.47 14.00
N GLU A 228 -5.37 46.37 14.85
CA GLU A 228 -4.84 46.61 16.20
C GLU A 228 -5.96 46.66 17.23
N CYS A 229 -5.67 46.20 18.44
CA CYS A 229 -6.60 46.27 19.57
C CYS A 229 -6.85 47.74 19.93
N PRO A 230 -8.10 48.23 19.93
CA PRO A 230 -8.40 49.63 20.20
C PRO A 230 -8.05 50.07 21.64
N GLU A 231 -7.91 49.14 22.57
CA GLU A 231 -7.59 49.44 23.97
C GLU A 231 -6.08 49.52 24.25
N CYS A 232 -5.27 48.67 23.61
CA CYS A 232 -3.85 48.53 23.94
C CYS A 232 -2.89 48.68 22.74
N GLY A 233 -3.41 48.95 21.54
CA GLY A 233 -2.62 49.14 20.31
C GLY A 233 -1.89 47.90 19.80
N LYS A 234 -2.02 46.74 20.46
CA LYS A 234 -1.35 45.50 20.04
C LYS A 234 -1.99 44.95 18.78
N SER A 235 -1.16 44.44 17.86
CA SER A 235 -1.63 43.73 16.65
C SER A 235 -2.61 42.60 17.02
N THR A 236 -3.70 42.50 16.27
CA THR A 236 -4.66 41.39 16.39
C THR A 236 -4.34 40.24 15.43
N ALA A 237 -3.29 40.37 14.61
CA ALA A 237 -2.88 39.34 13.68
C ALA A 237 -2.62 38.05 14.46
N LYS A 238 -3.32 36.99 14.04
CA LYS A 238 -3.19 35.66 14.64
C LYS A 238 -2.97 34.65 13.54
N LYS A 239 -2.18 33.65 13.88
CA LYS A 239 -2.02 32.46 13.04
C LYS A 239 -3.38 31.79 12.83
N VAL A 240 -3.74 31.56 11.58
CA VAL A 240 -4.95 30.82 11.21
C VAL A 240 -4.56 29.40 10.87
N GLU A 241 -4.88 28.46 11.77
CA GLU A 241 -4.45 27.06 11.65
C GLU A 241 -4.89 26.43 10.33
N GLY A 242 -6.16 26.60 9.92
CA GLY A 242 -6.66 26.02 8.67
C GLY A 242 -5.91 26.51 7.44
N SER A 243 -5.73 27.83 7.31
CA SER A 243 -4.96 28.43 6.21
C SER A 243 -3.50 28.01 6.25
N THR A 244 -2.93 27.90 7.45
CA THR A 244 -1.54 27.46 7.64
C THR A 244 -1.34 26.01 7.19
N LYS A 245 -2.24 25.08 7.56
CA LYS A 245 -2.14 23.68 7.12
C LYS A 245 -2.34 23.54 5.62
N LYS A 246 -3.23 24.33 5.01
CA LYS A 246 -3.39 24.35 3.55
C LYS A 246 -2.14 24.86 2.84
N ALA A 247 -1.54 25.96 3.32
CA ALA A 247 -0.29 26.49 2.80
C ALA A 247 0.86 25.48 2.94
N PHE A 248 0.91 24.76 4.06
CA PHE A 248 1.87 23.67 4.27
C PHE A 248 1.70 22.57 3.23
N LEU A 249 0.48 22.05 3.03
CA LEU A 249 0.20 21.05 2.00
C LEU A 249 0.54 21.54 0.58
N GLN A 250 0.21 22.80 0.26
CA GLN A 250 0.52 23.43 -1.03
C GLN A 250 2.03 23.56 -1.28
N SER A 251 2.83 23.80 -0.23
CA SER A 251 4.30 23.84 -0.34
C SER A 251 4.92 22.50 -0.80
N TYR A 252 4.16 21.42 -0.68
CA TYR A 252 4.50 20.07 -1.17
C TYR A 252 3.82 19.73 -2.51
N GLY A 253 3.22 20.71 -3.19
CA GLY A 253 2.61 20.54 -4.51
C GLY A 253 1.19 19.99 -4.50
N VAL A 254 0.52 19.91 -3.33
CA VAL A 254 -0.90 19.49 -3.27
C VAL A 254 -1.79 20.60 -3.83
N PRO A 255 -2.64 20.32 -4.84
CA PRO A 255 -3.55 21.31 -5.42
C PRO A 255 -4.53 21.92 -4.41
N THR A 256 -4.94 23.18 -4.63
CA THR A 256 -5.80 23.93 -3.70
C THR A 256 -7.15 23.28 -3.45
N ASP A 257 -7.78 22.70 -4.48
CA ASP A 257 -9.02 21.94 -4.36
C ASP A 257 -8.84 20.74 -3.40
N LYS A 258 -7.71 20.04 -3.52
CA LYS A 258 -7.39 18.91 -2.64
C LYS A 258 -7.06 19.33 -1.22
N THR A 259 -6.37 20.45 -1.01
CA THR A 259 -6.12 20.95 0.35
C THR A 259 -7.40 21.44 1.05
N ASP A 260 -8.35 21.97 0.29
CA ASP A 260 -9.68 22.32 0.78
C ASP A 260 -10.49 21.08 1.18
N GLU A 261 -10.46 20.02 0.37
CA GLU A 261 -11.10 18.74 0.68
C GLU A 261 -10.49 18.10 1.93
N LEU A 262 -9.15 18.05 2.03
CA LEU A 262 -8.42 17.55 3.19
C LEU A 262 -8.79 18.30 4.48
N TRP A 263 -8.82 19.63 4.43
CA TRP A 263 -9.21 20.44 5.58
C TRP A 263 -10.67 20.23 5.98
N ARG A 264 -11.58 20.14 5.01
CA ARG A 264 -13.00 19.84 5.28
C ARG A 264 -13.17 18.46 5.90
N MET A 265 -12.45 17.45 5.38
CA MET A 265 -12.45 16.10 5.94
C MET A 265 -12.02 16.13 7.41
N ARG A 266 -10.94 16.86 7.74
CA ARG A 266 -10.53 17.09 9.13
C ARG A 266 -11.62 17.73 9.97
N GLN A 267 -12.26 18.80 9.50
CA GLN A 267 -13.34 19.45 10.25
C GLN A 267 -14.50 18.49 10.54
N MET A 268 -14.81 17.59 9.59
CA MET A 268 -15.84 16.58 9.77
C MET A 268 -15.44 15.53 10.81
N MET A 269 -14.22 15.00 10.75
CA MET A 269 -13.72 14.02 11.72
C MET A 269 -13.63 14.57 13.15
N HIS A 270 -13.44 15.89 13.30
CA HIS A 270 -13.47 16.58 14.60
C HIS A 270 -14.86 17.08 15.02
N GLY A 271 -15.92 16.81 14.26
CA GLY A 271 -17.29 17.23 14.57
C GLY A 271 -17.56 18.73 14.44
N ALA A 272 -16.65 19.49 13.82
CA ALA A 272 -16.82 20.93 13.61
C ALA A 272 -17.78 21.25 12.45
N ILE A 273 -18.00 20.29 11.54
CA ILE A 273 -19.06 20.31 10.54
C ILE A 273 -19.85 19.00 10.59
N SER A 274 -21.10 19.04 10.13
CA SER A 274 -21.96 17.85 10.08
C SER A 274 -21.34 16.72 9.27
N PHE A 275 -21.54 15.49 9.74
CA PHE A 275 -21.15 14.27 9.04
C PHE A 275 -21.91 14.14 7.71
N ASP A 276 -21.19 13.78 6.64
CA ASP A 276 -21.70 13.56 5.29
C ASP A 276 -21.08 12.28 4.73
N SER A 277 -21.87 11.21 4.63
CA SER A 277 -21.40 9.89 4.21
C SER A 277 -20.78 9.90 2.81
N LYS A 278 -21.31 10.71 1.88
CA LYS A 278 -20.77 10.82 0.52
C LYS A 278 -19.37 11.41 0.49
N ARG A 279 -19.04 12.26 1.46
CA ARG A 279 -17.69 12.81 1.59
C ARG A 279 -16.72 11.79 2.15
N VAL A 280 -17.18 10.95 3.07
CA VAL A 280 -16.39 9.83 3.62
C VAL A 280 -16.05 8.80 2.54
N GLU A 281 -16.92 8.59 1.56
CA GLU A 281 -16.61 7.76 0.38
C GLU A 281 -15.37 8.28 -0.38
N GLY A 282 -15.14 9.60 -0.39
CA GLY A 282 -13.97 10.24 -0.99
C GLY A 282 -12.66 10.10 -0.20
N LEU A 283 -12.69 9.53 1.01
CA LEU A 283 -11.53 9.46 1.91
C LEU A 283 -10.35 8.68 1.31
N SER A 284 -10.64 7.65 0.51
CA SER A 284 -9.65 6.85 -0.21
C SER A 284 -8.78 7.69 -1.17
N HIS A 285 -9.31 8.78 -1.70
CA HIS A 285 -8.58 9.70 -2.57
C HIS A 285 -7.79 10.78 -1.80
N LEU A 286 -8.10 10.98 -0.53
CA LEU A 286 -7.49 12.01 0.33
C LEU A 286 -6.32 11.48 1.16
N VAL A 287 -6.38 10.23 1.59
CA VAL A 287 -5.30 9.59 2.37
C VAL A 287 -3.96 9.54 1.61
N PRO A 288 -3.89 9.18 0.31
CA PRO A 288 -2.61 9.09 -0.41
C PRO A 288 -1.81 10.41 -0.48
N PRO A 289 -2.38 11.56 -0.91
CA PRO A 289 -1.63 12.80 -0.93
C PRO A 289 -1.22 13.25 0.48
N LEU A 290 -2.07 13.06 1.49
CA LEU A 290 -1.72 13.37 2.88
C LEU A 290 -0.54 12.52 3.37
N ARG A 291 -0.56 11.21 3.09
CA ARG A 291 0.52 10.28 3.42
C ARG A 291 1.83 10.69 2.76
N ALA A 292 1.78 11.05 1.48
CA ALA A 292 2.96 11.47 0.73
C ALA A 292 3.63 12.72 1.34
N VAL A 293 2.83 13.72 1.74
CA VAL A 293 3.35 14.92 2.40
C VAL A 293 4.02 14.59 3.73
N VAL A 294 3.33 13.83 4.59
CA VAL A 294 3.85 13.44 5.92
C VAL A 294 5.15 12.64 5.79
N ALA A 295 5.19 11.66 4.89
CA ALA A 295 6.38 10.86 4.65
C ALA A 295 7.55 11.71 4.13
N THR A 296 7.28 12.65 3.22
CA THR A 296 8.31 13.53 2.64
C THR A 296 8.90 14.46 3.69
N ASP A 297 8.07 15.09 4.53
CA ASP A 297 8.56 16.01 5.56
C ASP A 297 9.30 15.27 6.68
N LEU A 298 8.80 14.11 7.13
CA LEU A 298 9.51 13.24 8.07
C LEU A 298 10.91 12.87 7.54
N LYS A 299 11.00 12.45 6.28
CA LYS A 299 12.27 12.08 5.67
C LYS A 299 13.30 13.21 5.66
N LYS A 300 12.87 14.45 5.35
CA LYS A 300 13.76 15.63 5.40
C LYS A 300 14.36 15.83 6.79
N ARG A 301 13.61 15.50 7.85
CA ARG A 301 14.02 15.71 9.24
C ARG A 301 14.89 14.60 9.80
N LEU A 302 14.67 13.36 9.35
CA LEU A 302 15.45 12.21 9.80
C LEU A 302 16.94 12.30 9.40
N SER A 303 17.35 13.24 8.53
CA SER A 303 18.73 13.69 8.28
C SER A 303 19.79 12.59 8.11
N SER A 304 19.37 11.39 7.74
CA SER A 304 20.23 10.24 7.56
C SER A 304 20.40 9.99 6.06
N ASP A 305 21.61 9.64 5.64
CA ASP A 305 21.91 8.86 4.43
C ASP A 305 21.22 7.48 4.45
N TRP A 306 20.05 7.37 5.10
CA TRP A 306 19.11 6.33 4.81
C TRP A 306 18.95 6.34 3.31
N PRO A 307 19.21 5.19 2.65
CA PRO A 307 18.93 5.08 1.24
C PRO A 307 17.52 5.62 1.06
N LEU A 308 17.29 6.34 -0.03
CA LEU A 308 15.93 6.61 -0.46
C LEU A 308 15.21 5.24 -0.43
N VAL A 309 14.53 4.90 0.66
CA VAL A 309 13.51 3.85 0.65
C VAL A 309 12.32 4.38 -0.15
N ALA A 310 12.30 5.68 -0.46
CA ALA A 310 11.49 6.24 -1.55
C ALA A 310 12.06 5.99 -2.97
N LEU A 311 13.25 5.41 -3.14
CA LEU A 311 13.77 4.87 -4.42
C LEU A 311 13.81 3.35 -4.43
N GLN A 312 13.83 2.68 -3.27
CA GLN A 312 13.87 1.21 -3.19
C GLN A 312 12.54 0.54 -2.79
N ALA A 313 11.54 1.30 -2.32
CA ALA A 313 10.15 0.88 -2.38
C ALA A 313 9.53 1.61 -3.57
N GLY A 314 9.28 0.90 -4.67
CA GLY A 314 8.62 1.36 -5.90
C GLY A 314 7.17 1.79 -5.66
N TYR A 315 7.00 2.84 -4.85
CA TYR A 315 5.74 3.37 -4.39
C TYR A 315 5.83 4.92 -4.26
N ILE A 316 5.62 5.64 -5.35
CA ILE A 316 4.44 6.54 -5.38
C ILE A 316 3.35 5.78 -6.13
N MET A 317 3.00 4.60 -5.62
CA MET A 317 1.84 3.89 -6.08
C MET A 317 1.06 3.50 -4.85
N HIS A 318 -0.24 3.65 -4.90
CA HIS A 318 -1.09 2.94 -3.98
C HIS A 318 -0.85 1.44 -4.24
N PRO A 319 -1.03 0.55 -3.26
CA PRO A 319 -1.23 -0.88 -3.52
C PRO A 319 -2.33 -1.20 -4.58
N ALA A 320 -3.15 -0.19 -4.92
CA ALA A 320 -4.19 -0.23 -5.94
C ALA A 320 -3.88 0.60 -7.22
N ILE A 321 -2.72 1.25 -7.31
CA ILE A 321 -2.29 1.88 -8.57
C ILE A 321 -1.63 0.77 -9.41
N ALA A 322 -2.33 0.38 -10.45
CA ALA A 322 -1.80 -0.48 -11.50
C ALA A 322 -0.93 0.38 -12.44
N PHE A 323 0.26 -0.09 -12.78
CA PHE A 323 0.88 0.31 -14.04
C PHE A 323 0.20 -0.50 -15.15
N GLY A 324 -0.68 0.16 -15.90
CA GLY A 324 -1.28 -0.41 -17.12
C GLY A 324 -0.50 0.00 -18.36
N GLY A 325 -0.38 -0.91 -19.33
CA GLY A 325 0.25 -0.65 -20.63
C GLY A 325 0.03 -1.80 -21.60
N SER A 326 0.65 -1.73 -22.78
CA SER A 326 0.82 -2.89 -23.63
C SER A 326 2.26 -3.39 -23.54
N ARG A 327 2.45 -4.71 -23.65
CA ARG A 327 3.77 -5.32 -23.80
C ARG A 327 3.66 -6.60 -24.62
N PRO A 328 4.78 -7.11 -25.18
CA PRO A 328 4.76 -8.39 -25.86
C PRO A 328 4.50 -9.53 -24.87
N VAL A 329 3.69 -10.50 -25.29
CA VAL A 329 3.43 -11.73 -24.54
C VAL A 329 4.62 -12.69 -24.62
N THR A 330 4.96 -13.31 -23.50
CA THR A 330 6.06 -14.29 -23.41
C THR A 330 5.60 -15.73 -23.64
N ALA A 331 6.52 -16.64 -23.93
CA ALA A 331 6.20 -18.08 -24.09
C ALA A 331 5.61 -18.70 -22.81
N ASP A 332 6.11 -18.30 -21.65
CA ASP A 332 5.66 -18.81 -20.34
C ASP A 332 4.22 -18.36 -20.01
N GLU A 333 3.82 -17.20 -20.52
CA GLU A 333 2.47 -16.62 -20.34
C GLU A 333 1.39 -17.30 -21.16
N ILE A 334 1.71 -17.92 -22.29
CA ILE A 334 0.74 -18.67 -23.11
C ILE A 334 0.85 -20.18 -22.95
N SER A 335 1.87 -20.65 -22.24
CA SER A 335 2.03 -22.07 -21.91
C SER A 335 0.86 -22.55 -21.03
N PRO A 336 0.29 -23.75 -21.27
CA PRO A 336 -0.78 -24.30 -20.42
C PRO A 336 -0.38 -24.33 -18.94
N LEU A 337 -1.29 -23.95 -18.04
CA LEU A 337 -1.05 -24.04 -16.59
C LEU A 337 -0.99 -25.48 -16.09
N MET A 338 -1.73 -26.37 -16.75
CA MET A 338 -1.80 -27.79 -16.42
C MET A 338 -1.45 -28.57 -17.69
N ALA A 339 -0.43 -29.42 -17.60
CA ALA A 339 -0.10 -30.43 -18.60
C ALA A 339 -0.88 -31.72 -18.32
#